data_AF-A0AAN8EXU1-F1
#
_entry.id   AF-A0AAN8EXU1-F1
#
_cell.length_a   1.000
_cell.length_b   1.000
_cell.length_c   1.000
_cell.angle_alpha   90.00
_cell.angle_beta   90.00
_cell.angle_gamma   90.00
#
_symmetry.space_group_name_H-M   'P 1'
#
loop_
_entity.id
_entity.type
_entity.pdbx_description
1 polymer ?
#
loop_
_entity_poly.entity_id
_entity_poly.type
_entity_poly.pdbx_seq_one_letter_code
_entity_poly.pdbx_strand_id
1 'polypeptide(L)'
;MAYVLPDHLLQHLSCNLRDEEVNVKNILIALIERLALFAANPDGPGIPADIQLFDIFSEQAKTFVKNRTEMPMEDIVSLYAALVSLAIKCYPNRPEFANTSFGSLKCILEERKKTAIEPFDPVGRELMKLIRLPIDEFNNALKIAELTEFVPVMECFKYHGRCLAASHIIQNMLEHGTLMKTEEDVAVMCAMLHSLLVDQQDQPPNASETEDFEDEQHLVARFVHLIRADTPDEQFLLLNNARKILGAGGKARIKYTLTPIIFELYKLILRFVDLKDEENWEAKMRKMFMCAMGTIGALITTAEMSDLPLKLYLEGAMVADKVPLPDSSPVVYEFISKAMSVFEDEIAESRERISAMSLIAGTMLEIKNLPSDSWHTLAGQIVVAASAKMFKKITEDMLVELISRTKDNAVQLDVSAEADALEKHLAMTLQHIKRSKDKRPGLAERLQL
;
A
#
# COMPACT_ATOMS: atom_id res chain seq x y z
N MET A 1 53.69 10.61 3.70
CA MET A 1 53.28 9.31 4.28
C MET A 1 52.09 8.65 3.58
N ALA A 2 51.33 9.34 2.71
CA ALA A 2 50.17 8.76 2.01
C ALA A 2 50.49 7.90 0.76
N TYR A 3 51.69 8.00 0.19
CA TYR A 3 52.04 7.36 -1.09
C TYR A 3 52.62 5.94 -1.00
N VAL A 4 52.86 5.42 0.21
CA VAL A 4 53.57 4.14 0.42
C VAL A 4 52.68 3.09 1.11
N LEU A 5 51.49 3.49 1.58
CA LEU A 5 50.59 2.62 2.33
C LEU A 5 49.85 1.56 1.48
N PRO A 6 49.50 1.75 0.20
CA PRO A 6 48.84 0.68 -0.55
C PRO A 6 49.81 -0.48 -0.80
N ASP A 7 50.89 -0.27 -1.54
CA ASP A 7 51.69 -1.39 -2.04
C ASP A 7 52.41 -2.21 -0.96
N HIS A 8 52.98 -1.56 0.06
CA HIS A 8 53.67 -2.28 1.14
C HIS A 8 52.71 -2.99 2.11
N LEU A 9 51.53 -2.42 2.35
CA LEU A 9 50.53 -3.02 3.23
C LEU A 9 49.77 -4.13 2.49
N LEU A 10 49.54 -3.99 1.19
CA LEU A 10 49.01 -5.02 0.29
C LEU A 10 50.02 -6.16 0.06
N GLN A 11 51.32 -5.87 -0.05
CA GLN A 11 52.37 -6.92 -0.07
C GLN A 11 52.49 -7.63 1.28
N HIS A 12 52.43 -6.92 2.41
CA HIS A 12 52.42 -7.57 3.72
C HIS A 12 51.15 -8.38 3.97
N LEU A 13 49.99 -7.91 3.48
CA LEU A 13 48.75 -8.68 3.46
C LEU A 13 48.91 -9.93 2.58
N SER A 14 49.45 -9.81 1.37
CA SER A 14 49.75 -10.94 0.47
C SER A 14 50.63 -12.03 1.13
N CYS A 15 51.65 -11.61 1.89
CA CYS A 15 52.53 -12.53 2.61
C CYS A 15 51.88 -13.18 3.84
N ASN A 16 51.08 -12.42 4.61
CA ASN A 16 50.41 -12.91 5.83
C ASN A 16 49.06 -13.62 5.56
N LEU A 17 48.50 -13.50 4.35
CA LEU A 17 47.28 -14.17 3.90
C LEU A 17 47.42 -15.71 3.82
N ARG A 18 48.66 -16.23 3.89
CA ARG A 18 48.99 -17.65 3.79
C ARG A 18 48.90 -18.42 5.12
N ASP A 19 48.92 -17.75 6.27
CA ASP A 19 48.76 -18.45 7.56
C ASP A 19 47.26 -18.66 7.88
N GLU A 20 46.85 -19.92 8.01
CA GLU A 20 45.47 -20.31 8.32
C GLU A 20 45.00 -19.83 9.70
N GLU A 21 45.91 -19.61 10.65
CA GLU A 21 45.60 -19.21 12.04
C GLU A 21 45.27 -17.71 12.20
N VAL A 22 45.68 -16.85 11.28
CA VAL A 22 45.44 -15.41 11.41
C VAL A 22 44.01 -15.07 10.98
N ASN A 23 43.29 -14.32 11.81
CA ASN A 23 41.97 -13.76 11.50
C ASN A 23 42.10 -12.59 10.50
N VAL A 24 42.58 -12.90 9.30
CA VAL A 24 42.85 -11.94 8.22
C VAL A 24 41.58 -11.24 7.76
N LYS A 25 40.41 -11.88 7.94
CA LYS A 25 39.09 -11.28 7.70
C LYS A 25 38.93 -9.96 8.48
N ASN A 26 39.12 -10.00 9.80
CA ASN A 26 38.93 -8.82 10.65
C ASN A 26 39.91 -7.69 10.28
N ILE A 27 41.13 -8.04 9.87
CA ILE A 27 42.13 -7.08 9.43
C ILE A 27 41.67 -6.41 8.12
N LEU A 28 41.20 -7.19 7.15
CA LEU A 28 40.78 -6.70 5.85
C LEU A 28 39.52 -5.83 5.95
N ILE A 29 38.52 -6.28 6.72
CA ILE A 29 37.31 -5.50 7.00
C ILE A 29 37.68 -4.19 7.70
N ALA A 30 38.47 -4.23 8.77
CA ALA A 30 38.86 -3.02 9.51
C ALA A 30 39.67 -2.04 8.64
N LEU A 31 40.47 -2.54 7.71
CA LEU A 31 41.21 -1.71 6.76
C LEU A 31 40.24 -1.03 5.77
N ILE A 32 39.32 -1.79 5.17
CA ILE A 32 38.31 -1.27 4.25
C ILE A 32 37.44 -0.22 4.93
N GLU A 33 36.95 -0.49 6.14
CA GLU A 33 36.11 0.43 6.91
C GLU A 33 36.85 1.71 7.29
N ARG A 34 38.12 1.62 7.73
CA ARG A 34 38.93 2.81 8.02
C ARG A 34 39.16 3.66 6.78
N LEU A 35 39.40 3.03 5.63
CA LEU A 35 39.56 3.75 4.37
C LEU A 35 38.24 4.37 3.90
N ALA A 36 37.12 3.67 4.06
CA ALA A 36 35.80 4.22 3.76
C ALA A 36 35.48 5.45 4.61
N LEU A 37 35.77 5.40 5.92
CA LEU A 37 35.62 6.54 6.82
C LEU A 37 36.56 7.70 6.47
N PHE A 38 37.79 7.39 6.05
CA PHE A 38 38.73 8.40 5.59
C PHE A 38 38.26 9.09 4.30
N ALA A 39 37.69 8.32 3.36
CA ALA A 39 37.13 8.85 2.11
C ALA A 39 35.91 9.74 2.34
N ALA A 40 35.04 9.33 3.25
CA ALA A 40 33.78 10.00 3.55
C ALA A 40 33.96 11.29 4.37
N ASN A 41 35.19 11.60 4.82
CA ASN A 41 35.46 12.80 5.61
C ASN A 41 35.52 14.06 4.71
N PRO A 42 34.55 15.00 4.82
CA PRO A 42 34.49 16.18 3.96
C PRO A 42 35.64 17.17 4.19
N ASP A 43 36.28 17.15 5.36
CA ASP A 43 37.42 18.03 5.72
C ASP A 43 38.79 17.39 5.40
N GLY A 44 38.79 16.16 4.89
CA GLY A 44 40.00 15.43 4.52
C GLY A 44 40.44 15.71 3.08
N PRO A 45 41.70 15.39 2.73
CA PRO A 45 42.19 15.47 1.35
C PRO A 45 41.50 14.49 0.37
N GLY A 46 40.54 13.69 0.85
CA GLY A 46 39.90 12.62 0.10
C GLY A 46 40.86 11.49 -0.28
N ILE A 47 40.36 10.55 -1.06
CA ILE A 47 41.18 9.49 -1.65
C ILE A 47 41.70 9.99 -3.00
N PRO A 48 43.02 9.88 -3.27
CA PRO A 48 43.58 10.26 -4.57
C PRO A 48 42.88 9.49 -5.71
N ALA A 49 42.39 10.21 -6.72
CA ALA A 49 41.60 9.65 -7.82
C ALA A 49 42.38 8.65 -8.71
N ASP A 50 43.71 8.67 -8.63
CA ASP A 50 44.64 7.75 -9.27
C ASP A 50 44.65 6.35 -8.64
N ILE A 51 44.17 6.19 -7.41
CA ILE A 51 44.14 4.90 -6.73
C ILE A 51 42.76 4.25 -6.88
N GLN A 52 42.69 3.19 -7.69
CA GLN A 52 41.49 2.36 -7.87
C GLN A 52 41.27 1.40 -6.68
N LEU A 53 41.00 1.95 -5.49
CA LEU A 53 40.88 1.15 -4.27
C LEU A 53 39.82 0.06 -4.35
N PHE A 54 38.68 0.35 -4.96
CA PHE A 54 37.61 -0.63 -5.09
C PHE A 54 38.08 -1.86 -5.87
N ASP A 55 38.73 -1.67 -7.02
CA ASP A 55 39.21 -2.76 -7.87
C ASP A 55 40.24 -3.61 -7.13
N ILE A 56 41.19 -2.97 -6.43
CA ILE A 56 42.20 -3.65 -5.61
C ILE A 56 41.54 -4.52 -4.53
N PHE A 57 40.64 -3.95 -3.72
CA PHE A 57 40.00 -4.70 -2.63
C PHE A 57 39.04 -5.77 -3.15
N SER A 58 38.35 -5.53 -4.25
CA SER A 58 37.45 -6.48 -4.91
C SER A 58 38.22 -7.70 -5.43
N GLU A 59 39.34 -7.50 -6.13
CA GLU A 59 40.20 -8.58 -6.60
C GLU A 59 40.82 -9.37 -5.44
N GLN A 60 41.26 -8.67 -4.40
CA GLN A 60 41.80 -9.32 -3.20
C GLN A 60 40.76 -10.13 -2.45
N ALA A 61 39.54 -9.63 -2.28
CA ALA A 61 38.46 -10.36 -1.66
C ALA A 61 38.12 -11.63 -2.47
N LYS A 62 38.01 -11.52 -3.79
CA LYS A 62 37.79 -12.68 -4.68
C LYS A 62 38.91 -13.73 -4.53
N THR A 63 40.15 -13.28 -4.50
CA THR A 63 41.33 -14.15 -4.35
C THR A 63 41.36 -14.81 -2.97
N PHE A 64 41.03 -14.06 -1.92
CA PHE A 64 40.97 -14.53 -0.55
C PHE A 64 39.90 -15.60 -0.34
N VAL A 65 38.69 -15.38 -0.86
CA VAL A 65 37.59 -16.36 -0.79
C VAL A 65 37.90 -17.62 -1.60
N LYS A 66 38.55 -17.48 -2.77
CA LYS A 66 38.98 -18.63 -3.58
C LYS A 66 40.05 -19.48 -2.88
N ASN A 67 41.01 -18.85 -2.22
CA ASN A 67 42.11 -19.54 -1.57
C ASN A 67 41.72 -20.20 -0.24
N ARG A 68 40.66 -19.71 0.43
CA ARG A 68 40.15 -20.28 1.69
C ARG A 68 38.81 -20.98 1.48
N THR A 69 38.86 -22.24 1.06
CA THR A 69 37.66 -23.06 0.79
C THR A 69 36.80 -23.30 2.04
N GLU A 70 37.38 -23.35 3.24
CA GLU A 70 36.67 -23.59 4.51
C GLU A 70 36.16 -22.32 5.23
N MET A 71 36.19 -21.15 4.58
CA MET A 71 35.67 -19.93 5.21
C MET A 71 34.15 -20.03 5.49
N PRO A 72 33.69 -19.68 6.72
CA PRO A 72 32.28 -19.59 7.04
C PRO A 72 31.53 -18.59 6.14
N MET A 73 30.26 -18.86 5.86
CA MET A 73 29.48 -18.04 4.92
C MET A 73 29.18 -16.64 5.47
N GLU A 74 28.93 -16.52 6.77
CA GLU A 74 28.74 -15.26 7.47
C GLU A 74 29.98 -14.35 7.37
N ASP A 75 31.18 -14.94 7.31
CA ASP A 75 32.42 -14.20 7.16
C ASP A 75 32.59 -13.64 5.76
N ILE A 76 32.22 -14.44 4.75
CA ILE A 76 32.19 -14.01 3.35
C ILE A 76 31.19 -12.87 3.19
N VAL A 77 29.97 -13.01 3.71
CA VAL A 77 28.94 -11.95 3.64
C VAL A 77 29.42 -10.67 4.33
N SER A 78 30.04 -10.78 5.51
CA SER A 78 30.62 -9.62 6.22
C SER A 78 31.67 -8.89 5.38
N LEU A 79 32.54 -9.64 4.69
CA LEU A 79 33.57 -9.08 3.82
C LEU A 79 32.94 -8.32 2.63
N TYR A 80 31.94 -8.91 1.98
CA TYR A 80 31.22 -8.24 0.89
C TYR A 80 30.39 -7.05 1.39
N ALA A 81 29.92 -7.06 2.64
CA ALA A 81 29.25 -5.91 3.25
C ALA A 81 30.23 -4.72 3.38
N ALA A 82 31.48 -4.98 3.78
CA ALA A 82 32.52 -3.95 3.82
C ALA A 82 32.84 -3.40 2.42
N LEU A 83 32.88 -4.25 1.39
CA LEU A 83 33.08 -3.81 0.00
C LEU A 83 31.92 -2.96 -0.52
N VAL A 84 30.68 -3.36 -0.25
CA VAL A 84 29.49 -2.58 -0.60
C VAL A 84 29.52 -1.24 0.13
N SER A 85 29.82 -1.22 1.43
CA SER A 85 29.99 0.00 2.22
C SER A 85 31.04 0.94 1.62
N LEU A 86 32.21 0.41 1.24
CA LEU A 86 33.24 1.17 0.54
C LEU A 86 32.71 1.75 -0.78
N ALA A 87 32.02 0.94 -1.59
CA ALA A 87 31.48 1.36 -2.88
C ALA A 87 30.46 2.49 -2.73
N ILE A 88 29.45 2.33 -1.87
CA ILE A 88 28.36 3.31 -1.73
C ILE A 88 28.83 4.61 -1.05
N LYS A 89 29.80 4.55 -0.14
CA LYS A 89 30.32 5.73 0.59
C LYS A 89 31.38 6.49 -0.20
N CYS A 90 32.32 5.78 -0.83
CA CYS A 90 33.44 6.43 -1.52
C CYS A 90 33.11 6.77 -2.96
N TYR A 91 32.19 6.03 -3.58
CA TYR A 91 31.85 6.16 -5.00
C TYR A 91 30.32 6.21 -5.21
N PRO A 92 29.61 7.17 -4.59
CA PRO A 92 28.13 7.22 -4.60
C PRO A 92 27.49 7.44 -5.97
N ASN A 93 28.28 7.81 -6.99
CA ASN A 93 27.84 8.01 -8.38
C ASN A 93 28.25 6.85 -9.30
N ARG A 94 28.76 5.75 -8.74
CA ARG A 94 29.23 4.57 -9.47
C ARG A 94 28.55 3.30 -8.94
N PRO A 95 27.27 3.09 -9.26
CA PRO A 95 26.53 1.91 -8.81
C PRO A 95 27.15 0.59 -9.28
N GLU A 96 27.95 0.61 -10.36
CA GLU A 96 28.67 -0.55 -10.89
C GLU A 96 29.58 -1.25 -9.87
N PHE A 97 30.18 -0.49 -8.94
CA PHE A 97 31.04 -1.05 -7.90
C PHE A 97 30.23 -1.83 -6.85
N ALA A 98 29.12 -1.26 -6.39
CA ALA A 98 28.21 -1.96 -5.49
C ALA A 98 27.63 -3.20 -6.19
N ASN A 99 27.14 -3.06 -7.43
CA ASN A 99 26.60 -4.16 -8.23
C ASN A 99 27.62 -5.29 -8.44
N THR A 100 28.89 -4.97 -8.70
CA THR A 100 29.95 -5.98 -8.81
C THR A 100 30.12 -6.78 -7.51
N SER A 101 30.01 -6.10 -6.36
CA SER A 101 30.12 -6.74 -5.04
C SER A 101 28.91 -7.63 -4.74
N PHE A 102 27.70 -7.12 -4.96
CA PHE A 102 26.45 -7.89 -4.83
C PHE A 102 26.44 -9.11 -5.75
N GLY A 103 26.75 -8.94 -7.04
CA GLY A 103 26.78 -10.02 -8.02
C GLY A 103 27.83 -11.08 -7.69
N SER A 104 29.01 -10.66 -7.22
CA SER A 104 30.05 -11.61 -6.77
C SER A 104 29.59 -12.42 -5.55
N LEU A 105 28.94 -11.77 -4.57
CA LEU A 105 28.38 -12.45 -3.41
C LEU A 105 27.28 -13.44 -3.81
N LYS A 106 26.38 -13.03 -4.71
CA LYS A 106 25.31 -13.88 -5.25
C LYS A 106 25.87 -15.16 -5.88
N CYS A 107 26.85 -15.05 -6.76
CA CYS A 107 27.48 -16.21 -7.38
C CYS A 107 28.07 -17.17 -6.32
N ILE A 108 28.70 -16.63 -5.27
CA ILE A 108 29.24 -17.45 -4.19
C ILE A 108 28.12 -18.15 -3.40
N LEU A 109 27.01 -17.45 -3.11
CA LEU A 109 25.85 -18.03 -2.44
C LEU A 109 25.24 -19.18 -3.25
N GLU A 110 25.13 -19.02 -4.56
CA GLU A 110 24.63 -20.04 -5.49
C GLU A 110 25.59 -21.25 -5.57
N GLU A 111 26.89 -21.02 -5.74
CA GLU A 111 27.92 -22.07 -5.75
C GLU A 111 27.91 -22.90 -4.46
N ARG A 112 27.69 -22.24 -3.32
CA ARG A 112 27.61 -22.85 -1.99
C ARG A 112 26.22 -23.40 -1.66
N LYS A 113 25.24 -23.31 -2.59
CA LYS A 113 23.84 -23.76 -2.44
C LYS A 113 23.13 -23.15 -1.22
N LYS A 114 23.40 -21.88 -0.91
CA LYS A 114 22.84 -21.11 0.20
C LYS A 114 21.91 -20.00 -0.32
N THR A 115 20.83 -20.40 -0.97
CA THR A 115 19.85 -19.49 -1.60
C THR A 115 18.50 -19.43 -0.88
N ALA A 116 18.37 -20.10 0.27
CA ALA A 116 17.17 -20.09 1.12
C ALA A 116 17.57 -19.78 2.56
N ILE A 117 17.98 -18.52 2.80
CA ILE A 117 18.57 -18.07 4.05
C ILE A 117 17.48 -17.59 5.01
N GLU A 118 17.52 -18.09 6.26
CA GLU A 118 16.69 -17.57 7.35
C GLU A 118 17.26 -16.24 7.87
N PRO A 119 16.42 -15.22 8.16
CA PRO A 119 16.92 -13.89 8.50
C PRO A 119 17.68 -13.80 9.83
N PHE A 120 17.41 -14.71 10.78
CA PHE A 120 18.00 -14.65 12.12
C PHE A 120 19.17 -15.62 12.35
N ASP A 121 19.50 -16.45 11.36
CA ASP A 121 20.69 -17.30 11.38
C ASP A 121 21.97 -16.45 11.21
N PRO A 122 23.17 -16.96 11.55
CA PRO A 122 24.42 -16.19 11.45
C PRO A 122 24.62 -15.53 10.08
N VAL A 123 24.42 -16.29 9.00
CA VAL A 123 24.52 -15.78 7.62
C VAL A 123 23.43 -14.75 7.32
N GLY A 124 22.19 -15.01 7.78
CA GLY A 124 21.06 -14.13 7.55
C GLY A 124 21.19 -12.77 8.22
N ARG A 125 21.74 -12.73 9.44
CA ARG A 125 22.00 -11.47 10.15
C ARG A 125 23.01 -10.61 9.41
N GLU A 126 24.11 -11.21 8.93
CA GLU A 126 25.10 -10.48 8.14
C GLU A 126 24.54 -10.06 6.78
N LEU A 127 23.74 -10.91 6.14
CA LEU A 127 23.10 -10.56 4.87
C LEU A 127 22.09 -9.42 5.06
N MET A 128 21.36 -9.40 6.18
CA MET A 128 20.38 -8.36 6.48
C MET A 128 21.07 -7.04 6.75
N LYS A 129 22.20 -7.06 7.46
CA LYS A 129 23.06 -5.86 7.60
C LYS A 129 23.50 -5.34 6.24
N LEU A 130 23.96 -6.24 5.35
CA LEU A 130 24.40 -5.88 4.00
C LEU A 130 23.28 -5.24 3.18
N ILE A 131 22.05 -5.76 3.25
CA ILE A 131 20.87 -5.20 2.58
C ILE A 131 20.48 -3.83 3.14
N ARG A 132 20.61 -3.61 4.46
CA ARG A 132 20.30 -2.32 5.10
C ARG A 132 21.30 -1.22 4.76
N LEU A 133 22.57 -1.54 4.54
CA LEU A 133 23.61 -0.56 4.23
C LEU A 133 23.24 0.46 3.13
N PRO A 134 22.87 0.06 1.90
CA PRO A 134 22.50 1.04 0.87
C PRO A 134 21.19 1.77 1.18
N ILE A 135 20.26 1.15 1.92
CA ILE A 135 19.00 1.78 2.31
C ILE A 135 19.28 2.97 3.24
N ASP A 136 20.06 2.71 4.30
CA ASP A 136 20.36 3.69 5.34
C ASP A 136 21.34 4.77 4.86
N GLU A 137 22.25 4.42 3.94
CA GLU A 137 23.23 5.38 3.43
C GLU A 137 22.61 6.36 2.41
N PHE A 138 21.79 5.86 1.49
CA PHE A 138 21.22 6.72 0.44
C PHE A 138 20.06 7.58 0.94
N ASN A 139 19.29 7.10 1.93
CA ASN A 139 18.07 7.79 2.43
C ASN A 139 17.07 8.12 1.30
N ASN A 140 17.13 7.36 0.21
CA ASN A 140 16.26 7.48 -0.96
C ASN A 140 16.18 6.10 -1.61
N ALA A 141 15.04 5.44 -1.44
CA ALA A 141 14.84 4.09 -1.97
C ALA A 141 14.91 4.01 -3.50
N LEU A 142 14.60 5.10 -4.22
CA LEU A 142 14.72 5.13 -5.69
C LEU A 142 16.19 5.07 -6.14
N LYS A 143 17.14 5.51 -5.32
CA LYS A 143 18.56 5.35 -5.65
C LYS A 143 19.02 3.89 -5.53
N ILE A 144 18.35 3.11 -4.67
CA ILE A 144 18.60 1.67 -4.52
C ILE A 144 18.19 0.91 -5.79
N ALA A 145 17.19 1.43 -6.53
CA ALA A 145 16.79 0.88 -7.82
C ALA A 145 17.94 0.81 -8.84
N GLU A 146 18.92 1.71 -8.76
CA GLU A 146 20.11 1.71 -9.62
C GLU A 146 21.03 0.51 -9.34
N LEU A 147 20.89 -0.12 -8.17
CA LEU A 147 21.61 -1.32 -7.78
C LEU A 147 20.92 -2.57 -8.36
N THR A 148 21.18 -2.88 -9.62
CA THR A 148 20.57 -4.00 -10.35
C THR A 148 20.73 -5.36 -9.67
N GLU A 149 21.81 -5.58 -8.91
CA GLU A 149 22.05 -6.83 -8.19
C GLU A 149 21.52 -6.85 -6.75
N PHE A 150 20.89 -5.76 -6.29
CA PHE A 150 20.32 -5.67 -4.94
C PHE A 150 19.13 -6.64 -4.74
N VAL A 151 18.12 -6.56 -5.61
CA VAL A 151 16.94 -7.45 -5.54
C VAL A 151 17.33 -8.92 -5.67
N PRO A 152 18.18 -9.35 -6.62
CA PRO A 152 18.65 -10.72 -6.69
C PRO A 152 19.31 -11.26 -5.41
N VAL A 153 20.06 -10.42 -4.69
CA VAL A 153 20.68 -10.82 -3.41
C VAL A 153 19.63 -10.86 -2.28
N MET A 154 18.68 -9.92 -2.27
CA MET A 154 17.55 -9.96 -1.35
C MET A 154 16.70 -11.23 -1.54
N GLU A 155 16.53 -11.71 -2.77
CA GLU A 155 15.83 -12.97 -3.09
C GLU A 155 16.52 -14.24 -2.55
N CYS A 156 17.76 -14.15 -2.06
CA CYS A 156 18.41 -15.26 -1.36
C CYS A 156 17.83 -15.51 0.05
N PHE A 157 17.06 -14.56 0.60
CA PHE A 157 16.28 -14.78 1.81
C PHE A 157 15.05 -15.64 1.53
N LYS A 158 14.63 -16.40 2.53
CA LYS A 158 13.26 -16.93 2.60
C LYS A 158 12.25 -15.81 2.82
N TYR A 159 10.96 -16.12 2.61
CA TYR A 159 9.82 -15.22 2.77
C TYR A 159 9.99 -14.17 3.88
N HIS A 160 10.19 -14.61 5.13
CA HIS A 160 10.26 -13.69 6.27
C HIS A 160 11.41 -12.67 6.17
N GLY A 161 12.59 -13.08 5.67
CA GLY A 161 13.71 -12.16 5.45
C GLY A 161 13.43 -11.14 4.34
N ARG A 162 12.74 -11.57 3.27
CA ARG A 162 12.31 -10.65 2.19
C ARG A 162 11.27 -9.66 2.70
N CYS A 163 10.36 -10.07 3.58
CA CYS A 163 9.40 -9.16 4.21
C CYS A 163 10.10 -8.13 5.12
N LEU A 164 11.03 -8.56 5.97
CA LEU A 164 11.79 -7.65 6.84
C LEU A 164 12.58 -6.61 6.05
N ALA A 165 13.22 -7.01 4.95
CA ALA A 165 13.94 -6.10 4.06
C ALA A 165 13.00 -5.10 3.38
N ALA A 166 11.90 -5.58 2.79
CA ALA A 166 10.90 -4.73 2.15
C ALA A 166 10.23 -3.75 3.14
N SER A 167 9.96 -4.18 4.38
CA SER A 167 9.42 -3.32 5.43
C SER A 167 10.39 -2.22 5.82
N HIS A 168 11.68 -2.53 5.91
CA HIS A 168 12.73 -1.53 6.17
C HIS A 168 12.82 -0.50 5.05
N ILE A 169 12.69 -0.92 3.79
CA ILE A 169 12.64 -0.02 2.62
C ILE A 169 11.44 0.92 2.73
N ILE A 170 10.23 0.41 3.01
CA ILE A 170 9.03 1.25 3.14
C ILE A 170 9.17 2.24 4.31
N GLN A 171 9.70 1.79 5.45
CA GLN A 171 9.95 2.67 6.60
C GLN A 171 10.89 3.81 6.24
N ASN A 172 12.02 3.52 5.60
CA ASN A 172 12.96 4.54 5.11
C ASN A 172 12.28 5.53 4.14
N MET A 173 11.49 5.03 3.18
CA MET A 173 10.74 5.88 2.26
C MET A 173 9.78 6.82 2.99
N LEU A 174 9.08 6.33 4.02
CA LEU A 174 8.14 7.11 4.81
C LEU A 174 8.86 8.15 5.68
N GLU A 175 10.01 7.81 6.25
CA GLU A 175 10.82 8.71 7.08
C GLU A 175 11.42 9.86 6.27
N HIS A 176 11.92 9.57 5.07
CA HIS A 176 12.56 10.57 4.20
C HIS A 176 11.61 11.20 3.17
N GLY A 177 10.35 10.76 3.10
CA GLY A 177 9.38 11.28 2.15
C GLY A 177 9.74 11.01 0.69
N THR A 178 10.23 9.80 0.39
CA THR A 178 10.58 9.41 -0.98
C THR A 178 9.32 9.26 -1.83
N LEU A 179 9.07 10.23 -2.71
CA LEU A 179 7.89 10.24 -3.58
C LEU A 179 8.14 9.45 -4.87
N MET A 180 7.15 8.63 -5.26
CA MET A 180 7.12 7.99 -6.58
C MET A 180 6.28 8.86 -7.52
N LYS A 181 6.93 9.43 -8.52
CA LYS A 181 6.32 10.43 -9.43
C LYS A 181 5.99 9.87 -10.80
N THR A 182 6.65 8.78 -11.19
CA THR A 182 6.53 8.19 -12.52
C THR A 182 6.05 6.74 -12.46
N GLU A 183 5.60 6.20 -13.59
CA GLU A 183 5.23 4.78 -13.69
C GLU A 183 6.44 3.87 -13.43
N GLU A 184 7.64 4.32 -13.82
CA GLU A 184 8.89 3.61 -13.58
C GLU A 184 9.22 3.54 -12.09
N ASP A 185 9.10 4.66 -11.35
CA ASP A 185 9.31 4.68 -9.89
C ASP A 185 8.41 3.66 -9.20
N VAL A 186 7.11 3.67 -9.53
CA VAL A 186 6.13 2.74 -8.95
C VAL A 186 6.46 1.29 -9.32
N ALA A 187 6.79 1.02 -10.58
CA ALA A 187 7.10 -0.32 -11.05
C ALA A 187 8.33 -0.91 -10.35
N VAL A 188 9.42 -0.13 -10.25
CA VAL A 188 10.65 -0.60 -9.61
C VAL A 188 10.46 -0.79 -8.11
N MET A 189 9.80 0.14 -7.43
CA MET A 189 9.52 -0.02 -6.01
C MET A 189 8.60 -1.21 -5.75
N CYS A 190 7.56 -1.42 -6.55
CA CYS A 190 6.70 -2.61 -6.42
C CYS A 190 7.46 -3.92 -6.67
N ALA A 191 8.45 -3.94 -7.56
CA ALA A 191 9.30 -5.11 -7.78
C ALA A 191 10.18 -5.41 -6.56
N MET A 192 10.74 -4.37 -5.92
CA MET A 192 11.57 -4.52 -4.72
C MET A 192 10.76 -4.91 -3.48
N LEU A 193 9.50 -4.48 -3.41
CA LEU A 193 8.60 -4.73 -2.27
C LEU A 193 7.71 -5.97 -2.46
N HIS A 194 7.93 -6.74 -3.52
CA HIS A 194 7.01 -7.77 -4.02
C HIS A 194 6.55 -8.77 -2.94
N SER A 195 7.44 -9.16 -2.02
CA SER A 195 7.18 -10.06 -0.90
C SER A 195 6.02 -9.61 0.01
N LEU A 196 5.82 -8.29 0.15
CA LEU A 196 4.76 -7.70 0.93
C LEU A 196 3.47 -7.48 0.13
N LEU A 197 3.56 -7.40 -1.20
CA LEU A 197 2.46 -6.98 -2.06
C LEU A 197 1.58 -8.15 -2.52
N VAL A 198 2.17 -9.34 -2.74
CA VAL A 198 1.45 -10.52 -3.24
C VAL A 198 1.83 -11.81 -2.50
N ASP A 199 0.94 -12.81 -2.56
CA ASP A 199 1.18 -14.13 -1.99
C ASP A 199 2.43 -14.78 -2.61
N GLN A 200 3.34 -15.25 -1.75
CA GLN A 200 4.59 -15.88 -2.16
C GLN A 200 4.47 -17.41 -2.12
N GLN A 201 5.19 -18.11 -3.00
CA GLN A 201 5.14 -19.58 -3.06
C GLN A 201 5.68 -20.26 -1.79
N ASP A 202 6.67 -19.65 -1.15
CA ASP A 202 7.28 -20.11 0.10
C ASP A 202 6.66 -19.47 1.36
N GLN A 203 5.54 -18.74 1.21
CA GLN A 203 4.83 -18.12 2.33
C GLN A 203 4.21 -19.19 3.24
N PRO A 204 4.44 -19.11 4.58
CA PRO A 204 3.78 -19.99 5.53
C PRO A 204 2.25 -19.87 5.47
N PRO A 205 1.47 -20.97 5.57
CA PRO A 205 0.01 -20.92 5.49
C PRO A 205 -0.66 -20.03 6.54
N ASN A 206 -0.05 -19.90 7.72
CA ASN A 206 -0.53 -19.09 8.84
C ASN A 206 0.12 -17.70 8.91
N ALA A 207 0.88 -17.29 7.88
CA ALA A 207 1.56 -16.00 7.89
C ALA A 207 0.57 -14.83 8.08
N SER A 208 -0.64 -14.92 7.54
CA SER A 208 -1.65 -13.87 7.65
C SER A 208 -2.29 -13.72 9.04
N GLU A 209 -1.97 -14.62 9.98
CA GLU A 209 -2.51 -14.64 11.34
C GLU A 209 -1.55 -13.97 12.35
N THR A 210 -0.40 -13.48 11.91
CA THR A 210 0.60 -12.85 12.79
C THR A 210 0.40 -11.34 12.89
N GLU A 211 0.77 -10.77 14.04
CA GLU A 211 0.81 -9.31 14.25
C GLU A 211 1.80 -8.65 13.28
N ASP A 212 2.96 -9.28 13.05
CA ASP A 212 3.96 -8.82 12.08
C ASP A 212 3.37 -8.64 10.67
N PHE A 213 2.54 -9.58 10.21
CA PHE A 213 1.91 -9.47 8.88
C PHE A 213 0.94 -8.29 8.83
N GLU A 214 0.16 -8.09 9.91
CA GLU A 214 -0.74 -6.94 9.99
C GLU A 214 0.04 -5.62 9.95
N ASP A 215 1.13 -5.50 10.72
CA ASP A 215 2.02 -4.33 10.70
C ASP A 215 2.63 -4.08 9.32
N GLU A 216 3.10 -5.14 8.66
CA GLU A 216 3.59 -5.11 7.27
C GLU A 216 2.53 -4.55 6.31
N GLN A 217 1.28 -5.02 6.40
CA GLN A 217 0.20 -4.54 5.54
C GLN A 217 -0.20 -3.09 5.83
N HIS A 218 -0.09 -2.64 7.09
CA HIS A 218 -0.25 -1.22 7.43
C HIS A 218 0.88 -0.35 6.86
N LEU A 219 2.11 -0.86 6.78
CA LEU A 219 3.19 -0.16 6.07
C LEU A 219 2.88 -0.03 4.58
N VAL A 220 2.42 -1.09 3.92
CA VAL A 220 2.00 -1.05 2.51
C VAL A 220 0.84 -0.07 2.31
N ALA A 221 -0.12 -0.02 3.24
CA ALA A 221 -1.21 0.95 3.19
C ALA A 221 -0.69 2.41 3.23
N ARG A 222 0.33 2.69 4.07
CA ARG A 222 0.98 4.01 4.13
C ARG A 222 1.81 4.32 2.88
N PHE A 223 2.49 3.33 2.31
CA PHE A 223 3.28 3.44 1.09
C PHE A 223 2.47 4.01 -0.09
N VAL A 224 1.17 3.68 -0.19
CA VAL A 224 0.28 4.22 -1.23
C VAL A 224 0.26 5.76 -1.26
N HIS A 225 0.39 6.42 -0.10
CA HIS A 225 0.36 7.88 -0.03
C HIS A 225 1.63 8.57 -0.58
N LEU A 226 2.70 7.81 -0.82
CA LEU A 226 3.94 8.28 -1.46
C LEU A 226 3.85 8.30 -2.98
N ILE A 227 2.79 7.74 -3.57
CA ILE A 227 2.51 7.82 -5.01
C ILE A 227 1.93 9.20 -5.32
N ARG A 228 2.76 10.09 -5.86
CA ARG A 228 2.42 11.50 -6.10
C ARG A 228 2.95 11.97 -7.44
N ALA A 229 2.07 12.09 -8.42
CA ALA A 229 2.39 12.66 -9.73
C ALA A 229 2.24 14.18 -9.73
N ASP A 230 2.88 14.83 -10.70
CA ASP A 230 2.83 16.29 -10.82
C ASP A 230 1.50 16.76 -11.44
N THR A 231 0.85 15.93 -12.28
CA THR A 231 -0.47 16.22 -12.85
C THR A 231 -1.58 15.28 -12.37
N PRO A 232 -2.85 15.71 -12.33
CA PRO A 232 -3.97 14.83 -11.95
C PRO A 232 -4.19 13.63 -12.88
N ASP A 233 -3.92 13.78 -14.18
CA ASP A 233 -4.00 12.67 -15.16
C ASP A 233 -2.96 11.58 -14.86
N GLU A 234 -1.70 11.99 -14.68
CA GLU A 234 -0.64 11.06 -14.31
C GLU A 234 -0.93 10.42 -12.94
N GLN A 235 -1.47 11.19 -11.99
CA GLN A 235 -1.86 10.64 -10.69
C GLN A 235 -2.88 9.50 -10.84
N PHE A 236 -3.88 9.64 -11.73
CA PHE A 236 -4.83 8.56 -11.97
C PHE A 236 -4.16 7.34 -12.60
N LEU A 237 -3.25 7.55 -13.54
CA LEU A 237 -2.48 6.48 -14.18
C LEU A 237 -1.67 5.69 -13.15
N LEU A 238 -0.92 6.37 -12.28
CA LEU A 238 -0.13 5.75 -11.22
C LEU A 238 -1.01 4.98 -10.23
N LEU A 239 -2.10 5.58 -9.75
CA LEU A 239 -3.03 4.93 -8.83
C LEU A 239 -3.69 3.70 -9.44
N ASN A 240 -4.06 3.75 -10.73
CA ASN A 240 -4.65 2.60 -11.42
C ASN A 240 -3.66 1.46 -11.60
N ASN A 241 -2.38 1.76 -11.87
CA ASN A 241 -1.33 0.73 -11.93
C ASN A 241 -1.06 0.14 -10.55
N ALA A 242 -0.93 0.96 -9.51
CA ALA A 242 -0.78 0.49 -8.13
C ALA A 242 -1.96 -0.38 -7.70
N ARG A 243 -3.20 0.01 -8.04
CA ARG A 243 -4.40 -0.80 -7.81
C ARG A 243 -4.32 -2.18 -8.45
N LYS A 244 -3.82 -2.30 -9.68
CA LYS A 244 -3.67 -3.60 -10.36
C LYS A 244 -2.67 -4.50 -9.62
N ILE A 245 -1.55 -3.93 -9.19
CA ILE A 245 -0.49 -4.67 -8.47
C ILE A 245 -1.01 -5.11 -7.10
N LEU A 246 -1.52 -4.17 -6.29
CA LEU A 246 -2.04 -4.45 -4.95
C LEU A 246 -3.29 -5.35 -4.99
N GLY A 247 -4.11 -5.25 -6.05
CA GLY A 247 -5.26 -6.11 -6.26
C GLY A 247 -4.91 -7.58 -6.50
N ALA A 248 -3.67 -7.89 -6.90
CA ALA A 248 -3.15 -9.26 -6.96
C ALA A 248 -2.71 -9.80 -5.58
N GLY A 249 -2.85 -9.00 -4.51
CA GLY A 249 -2.38 -9.32 -3.17
C GLY A 249 -3.11 -10.44 -2.43
N GLY A 250 -4.20 -10.96 -3.01
CA GLY A 250 -5.01 -12.02 -2.42
C GLY A 250 -5.89 -11.54 -1.25
N LYS A 251 -6.70 -12.46 -0.72
CA LYS A 251 -7.70 -12.20 0.33
C LYS A 251 -7.12 -11.52 1.57
N ALA A 252 -5.92 -11.94 2.00
CA ALA A 252 -5.33 -11.50 3.26
C ALA A 252 -4.79 -10.06 3.23
N ARG A 253 -4.32 -9.57 2.08
CA ARG A 253 -3.65 -8.26 1.97
C ARG A 253 -4.60 -7.15 1.54
N ILE A 254 -5.47 -7.42 0.57
CA ILE A 254 -6.26 -6.36 -0.07
C ILE A 254 -7.19 -5.63 0.92
N LYS A 255 -7.61 -6.31 2.00
CA LYS A 255 -8.40 -5.70 3.09
C LYS A 255 -7.72 -4.48 3.73
N TYR A 256 -6.39 -4.45 3.72
CA TYR A 256 -5.58 -3.35 4.23
C TYR A 256 -5.18 -2.38 3.12
N THR A 257 -4.76 -2.90 1.97
CA THR A 257 -3.97 -2.14 0.98
C THR A 257 -4.80 -1.42 -0.09
N LEU A 258 -6.04 -1.85 -0.35
CA LEU A 258 -6.89 -1.21 -1.37
C LEU A 258 -7.66 0.00 -0.84
N THR A 259 -7.95 0.06 0.46
CA THR A 259 -8.67 1.18 1.08
C THR A 259 -7.96 2.53 0.87
N PRO A 260 -6.63 2.66 1.06
CA PRO A 260 -5.91 3.90 0.74
C PRO A 260 -6.04 4.33 -0.72
N ILE A 261 -6.04 3.40 -1.67
CA ILE A 261 -6.21 3.70 -3.11
C ILE A 261 -7.58 4.35 -3.34
N ILE A 262 -8.65 3.82 -2.73
CA ILE A 262 -10.00 4.36 -2.86
C ILE A 262 -10.07 5.81 -2.35
N PHE A 263 -9.50 6.08 -1.17
CA PHE A 263 -9.44 7.44 -0.63
C PHE A 263 -8.58 8.38 -1.49
N GLU A 264 -7.46 7.93 -2.03
CA GLU A 264 -6.64 8.74 -2.94
C GLU A 264 -7.38 9.00 -4.27
N LEU A 265 -8.18 8.05 -4.77
CA LEU A 265 -9.06 8.28 -5.92
C LEU A 265 -10.13 9.34 -5.61
N TYR A 266 -10.77 9.30 -4.44
CA TYR A 266 -11.75 10.33 -4.05
C TYR A 266 -11.14 11.71 -3.90
N LYS A 267 -9.95 11.82 -3.28
CA LYS A 267 -9.20 13.08 -3.23
C LYS A 267 -8.85 13.57 -4.64
N LEU A 268 -8.43 12.67 -5.52
CA LEU A 268 -8.10 13.00 -6.90
C LEU A 268 -9.31 13.50 -7.66
N ILE A 269 -10.46 12.84 -7.55
CA ILE A 269 -11.73 13.25 -8.16
C ILE A 269 -12.09 14.69 -7.76
N LEU A 270 -11.98 15.01 -6.47
CA LEU A 270 -12.27 16.37 -5.98
C LEU A 270 -11.29 17.41 -6.52
N ARG A 271 -10.00 17.07 -6.66
CA ARG A 271 -9.01 17.94 -7.32
C ARG A 271 -9.26 18.09 -8.82
N PHE A 272 -9.80 17.05 -9.45
CA PHE A 272 -10.09 17.03 -10.89
C PHE A 272 -11.23 17.98 -11.25
N VAL A 273 -12.08 18.36 -10.29
CA VAL A 273 -13.16 19.36 -10.49
C VAL A 273 -12.62 20.69 -11.04
N ASP A 274 -11.44 21.11 -10.60
CA ASP A 274 -10.81 22.36 -11.04
C ASP A 274 -10.36 22.32 -12.51
N LEU A 275 -10.38 21.13 -13.13
CA LEU A 275 -10.00 20.88 -14.53
C LEU A 275 -11.20 20.70 -15.48
N LYS A 276 -12.40 21.16 -15.10
CA LYS A 276 -13.65 20.96 -15.85
C LYS A 276 -13.61 21.36 -17.33
N ASP A 277 -12.73 22.29 -17.69
CA ASP A 277 -12.60 22.84 -19.05
C ASP A 277 -11.67 21.98 -19.94
N GLU A 278 -11.04 20.94 -19.38
CA GLU A 278 -10.21 20.00 -20.14
C GLU A 278 -11.01 19.09 -21.07
N GLU A 279 -10.38 18.69 -22.17
CA GLU A 279 -10.94 17.70 -23.07
C GLU A 279 -11.14 16.35 -22.35
N ASN A 280 -12.27 15.70 -22.61
CA ASN A 280 -12.62 14.40 -22.04
C ASN A 280 -12.75 14.39 -20.50
N TRP A 281 -12.86 15.56 -19.84
CA TRP A 281 -12.98 15.67 -18.38
C TRP A 281 -14.05 14.73 -17.80
N GLU A 282 -15.25 14.73 -18.38
CA GLU A 282 -16.35 13.88 -17.90
C GLU A 282 -16.02 12.38 -18.04
N ALA A 283 -15.40 11.97 -19.14
CA ALA A 283 -15.02 10.58 -19.37
C ALA A 283 -13.94 10.14 -18.39
N LYS A 284 -12.99 11.01 -18.06
CA LYS A 284 -11.96 10.78 -17.04
C LYS A 284 -12.58 10.67 -15.64
N MET A 285 -13.49 11.56 -15.27
CA MET A 285 -14.26 11.50 -14.01
C MET A 285 -15.00 10.17 -13.86
N ARG A 286 -15.75 9.75 -14.90
CA ARG A 286 -16.44 8.46 -14.92
C ARG A 286 -15.48 7.29 -14.73
N LYS A 287 -14.32 7.30 -15.40
CA LYS A 287 -13.29 6.26 -15.22
C LYS A 287 -12.77 6.20 -13.78
N MET A 288 -12.55 7.33 -13.12
CA MET A 288 -12.13 7.36 -11.72
C MET A 288 -13.18 6.76 -10.78
N PHE A 289 -14.46 7.12 -10.94
CA PHE A 289 -15.53 6.52 -10.15
C PHE A 289 -15.70 5.02 -10.41
N MET A 290 -15.65 4.58 -11.67
CA MET A 290 -15.69 3.15 -12.01
C MET A 290 -14.51 2.40 -11.40
N CYS A 291 -13.32 3.00 -11.39
CA CYS A 291 -12.13 2.44 -10.75
C CYS A 291 -12.35 2.28 -9.24
N ALA A 292 -12.87 3.32 -8.56
CA ALA A 292 -13.20 3.25 -7.13
C ALA A 292 -14.24 2.15 -6.84
N MET A 293 -15.34 2.11 -7.59
CA MET A 293 -16.37 1.07 -7.45
C MET A 293 -15.81 -0.34 -7.65
N GLY A 294 -15.00 -0.54 -8.70
CA GLY A 294 -14.37 -1.84 -8.96
C GLY A 294 -13.40 -2.26 -7.85
N THR A 295 -12.71 -1.29 -7.24
CA THR A 295 -11.81 -1.53 -6.12
C THR A 295 -12.58 -1.92 -4.85
N ILE A 296 -13.69 -1.23 -4.55
CA ILE A 296 -14.60 -1.61 -3.45
C ILE A 296 -15.21 -3.00 -3.70
N GLY A 297 -15.60 -3.29 -4.95
CA GLY A 297 -16.10 -4.60 -5.34
C GLY A 297 -15.11 -5.73 -5.03
N ALA A 298 -13.80 -5.51 -5.22
CA ALA A 298 -12.76 -6.49 -4.87
C ALA A 298 -12.66 -6.73 -3.36
N LEU A 299 -12.87 -5.71 -2.52
CA LEU A 299 -12.92 -5.88 -1.06
C LEU A 299 -14.08 -6.79 -0.62
N ILE A 300 -15.20 -6.74 -1.34
CA ILE A 300 -16.37 -7.57 -1.06
C ILE A 300 -16.12 -9.00 -1.56
N THR A 301 -15.81 -9.17 -2.84
CA THR A 301 -15.77 -10.50 -3.46
C THR A 301 -14.52 -11.31 -3.11
N THR A 302 -13.38 -10.65 -2.91
CA THR A 302 -12.09 -11.32 -2.71
C THR A 302 -11.66 -11.30 -1.25
N ALA A 303 -11.91 -10.20 -0.52
CA ALA A 303 -11.60 -10.09 0.90
C ALA A 303 -12.77 -10.46 1.82
N GLU A 304 -13.97 -10.73 1.28
CA GLU A 304 -15.17 -11.08 2.05
C GLU A 304 -15.49 -10.04 3.13
N MET A 305 -15.29 -8.75 2.82
CA MET A 305 -15.62 -7.64 3.71
C MET A 305 -16.99 -7.05 3.36
N SER A 306 -17.74 -6.62 4.38
CA SER A 306 -19.07 -6.03 4.21
C SER A 306 -19.20 -4.64 4.82
N ASP A 307 -18.80 -4.45 6.08
CA ASP A 307 -18.96 -3.18 6.81
C ASP A 307 -18.13 -2.03 6.20
N LEU A 308 -16.83 -2.25 5.94
CA LEU A 308 -15.97 -1.22 5.36
C LEU A 308 -16.35 -0.88 3.91
N PRO A 309 -16.55 -1.84 2.99
CA PRO A 309 -16.97 -1.54 1.63
C PRO A 309 -18.29 -0.77 1.54
N LEU A 310 -19.27 -1.07 2.40
CA LEU A 310 -20.52 -0.30 2.49
C LEU A 310 -20.22 1.17 2.79
N LYS A 311 -19.40 1.46 3.80
CA LYS A 311 -19.01 2.84 4.15
C LYS A 311 -18.27 3.53 3.01
N LEU A 312 -17.41 2.81 2.30
CA LEU A 312 -16.69 3.36 1.14
C LEU A 312 -17.63 3.69 -0.02
N TYR A 313 -18.65 2.86 -0.29
CA TYR A 313 -19.68 3.19 -1.28
C TYR A 313 -20.47 4.45 -0.88
N LEU A 314 -20.85 4.58 0.39
CA LEU A 314 -21.55 5.77 0.88
C LEU A 314 -20.70 7.04 0.75
N GLU A 315 -19.41 6.98 1.08
CA GLU A 315 -18.48 8.09 0.86
C GLU A 315 -18.35 8.41 -0.63
N GLY A 316 -18.31 7.40 -1.49
CA GLY A 316 -18.34 7.56 -2.95
C GLY A 316 -19.58 8.31 -3.45
N ALA A 317 -20.76 8.03 -2.87
CA ALA A 317 -21.99 8.77 -3.17
C ALA A 317 -21.88 10.24 -2.74
N MET A 318 -21.34 10.51 -1.55
CA MET A 318 -21.12 11.88 -1.04
C MET A 318 -20.14 12.67 -1.90
N VAL A 319 -19.08 12.02 -2.40
CA VAL A 319 -18.13 12.64 -3.33
C VAL A 319 -18.79 12.90 -4.68
N ALA A 320 -19.53 11.93 -5.22
CA ALA A 320 -20.25 12.07 -6.48
C ALA A 320 -21.31 13.19 -6.47
N ASP A 321 -21.99 13.39 -5.33
CA ASP A 321 -22.98 14.46 -5.17
C ASP A 321 -22.35 15.86 -5.20
N LYS A 322 -21.08 15.99 -4.80
CA LYS A 322 -20.36 17.27 -4.73
C LYS A 322 -19.69 17.69 -6.04
N VAL A 323 -19.55 16.78 -7.00
CA VAL A 323 -18.87 17.09 -8.26
C VAL A 323 -19.85 17.65 -9.29
N PRO A 324 -19.48 18.67 -10.07
CA PRO A 324 -20.33 19.27 -11.10
C PRO A 324 -20.33 18.44 -12.40
N LEU A 325 -20.54 17.12 -12.29
CA LEU A 325 -20.67 16.22 -13.43
C LEU A 325 -22.13 16.26 -13.92
N PRO A 326 -22.42 16.50 -15.21
CA PRO A 326 -23.80 16.57 -15.70
C PRO A 326 -24.63 15.32 -15.40
N ASP A 327 -24.00 14.14 -15.45
CA ASP A 327 -24.60 12.86 -15.06
C ASP A 327 -24.04 12.37 -13.70
N SER A 328 -23.91 13.26 -12.71
CA SER A 328 -23.53 12.85 -11.35
C SER A 328 -24.62 11.98 -10.71
N SER A 329 -25.89 12.24 -11.00
CA SER A 329 -27.03 11.57 -10.35
C SER A 329 -27.06 10.04 -10.55
N PRO A 330 -26.85 9.49 -11.77
CA PRO A 330 -26.70 8.04 -11.94
C PRO A 330 -25.53 7.44 -11.14
N VAL A 331 -24.42 8.17 -11.00
CA VAL A 331 -23.25 7.70 -10.24
C VAL A 331 -23.58 7.64 -8.74
N VAL A 332 -24.23 8.69 -8.20
CA VAL A 332 -24.73 8.72 -6.82
C VAL A 332 -25.69 7.55 -6.56
N TYR A 333 -26.66 7.35 -7.46
CA TYR A 333 -27.64 6.28 -7.37
C TYR A 333 -26.97 4.90 -7.31
N GLU A 334 -26.01 4.65 -8.21
CA GLU A 334 -25.28 3.38 -8.28
C GLU A 334 -24.48 3.11 -7.00
N PHE A 335 -23.80 4.12 -6.43
CA PHE A 335 -23.09 3.99 -5.16
C PHE A 335 -24.03 3.60 -4.01
N ILE A 336 -25.17 4.29 -3.88
CA ILE A 336 -26.14 4.01 -2.81
C ILE A 336 -26.79 2.64 -3.03
N SER A 337 -27.14 2.30 -4.27
CA SER A 337 -27.71 0.99 -4.60
C SER A 337 -26.76 -0.14 -4.25
N LYS A 338 -25.46 -0.01 -4.55
CA LYS A 338 -24.45 -1.00 -4.14
C LYS A 338 -24.30 -1.09 -2.63
N ALA A 339 -24.31 0.02 -1.91
CA ALA A 339 -24.29 0.02 -0.45
C ALA A 339 -25.52 -0.72 0.14
N MET A 340 -26.70 -0.52 -0.45
CA MET A 340 -27.92 -1.24 -0.09
C MET A 340 -27.81 -2.74 -0.38
N SER A 341 -27.27 -3.15 -1.52
CA SER A 341 -27.02 -4.57 -1.81
C SER A 341 -26.10 -5.22 -0.77
N VAL A 342 -24.99 -4.59 -0.40
CA VAL A 342 -24.12 -5.10 0.68
C VAL A 342 -24.88 -5.22 2.00
N PHE A 343 -25.71 -4.23 2.34
CA PHE A 343 -26.53 -4.28 3.55
C PHE A 343 -27.55 -5.43 3.54
N GLU A 344 -28.16 -5.73 2.40
CA GLU A 344 -29.19 -6.77 2.27
C GLU A 344 -28.59 -8.18 2.27
N ASP A 345 -27.49 -8.36 1.52
CA ASP A 345 -26.91 -9.67 1.21
C ASP A 345 -25.86 -10.10 2.24
N GLU A 346 -25.01 -9.18 2.70
CA GLU A 346 -23.79 -9.54 3.45
C GLU A 346 -23.89 -9.27 4.96
N ILE A 347 -24.71 -8.32 5.41
CA ILE A 347 -24.77 -7.91 6.83
C ILE A 347 -25.88 -8.66 7.56
N ALA A 348 -25.56 -9.76 8.23
CA ALA A 348 -26.55 -10.55 8.97
C ALA A 348 -26.81 -10.05 10.41
N GLU A 349 -25.79 -9.50 11.09
CA GLU A 349 -25.87 -9.21 12.53
C GLU A 349 -26.77 -8.01 12.85
N SER A 350 -27.75 -8.22 13.74
CA SER A 350 -28.78 -7.21 14.08
C SER A 350 -28.23 -5.85 14.54
N ARG A 351 -27.10 -5.83 15.26
CA ARG A 351 -26.48 -4.58 15.75
C ARG A 351 -25.78 -3.83 14.62
N GLU A 352 -25.02 -4.55 13.80
CA GLU A 352 -24.31 -3.99 12.64
C GLU A 352 -25.30 -3.47 11.60
N ARG A 353 -26.40 -4.20 11.36
CA ARG A 353 -27.48 -3.75 10.47
C ARG A 353 -28.04 -2.39 10.90
N ILE A 354 -28.26 -2.17 12.20
CA ILE A 354 -28.79 -0.88 12.70
C ILE A 354 -27.78 0.25 12.42
N SER A 355 -26.49 0.00 12.64
CA SER A 355 -25.44 0.99 12.37
C SER A 355 -25.33 1.30 10.88
N ALA A 356 -25.25 0.27 10.04
CA ALA A 356 -25.18 0.39 8.59
C ALA A 356 -26.41 1.14 8.03
N MET A 357 -27.61 0.80 8.47
CA MET A 357 -28.83 1.48 8.04
C MET A 357 -28.86 2.95 8.48
N SER A 358 -28.41 3.25 9.70
CA SER A 358 -28.31 4.64 10.15
C SER A 358 -27.34 5.44 9.28
N LEU A 359 -26.22 4.83 8.85
CA LEU A 359 -25.28 5.47 7.93
C LEU A 359 -25.87 5.66 6.53
N ILE A 360 -26.55 4.64 5.97
CA ILE A 360 -27.22 4.76 4.66
C ILE A 360 -28.27 5.87 4.69
N ALA A 361 -29.13 5.87 5.71
CA ALA A 361 -30.16 6.87 5.90
C ALA A 361 -29.56 8.28 6.06
N GLY A 362 -28.53 8.42 6.89
CA GLY A 362 -27.83 9.69 7.10
C GLY A 362 -27.18 10.20 5.82
N THR A 363 -26.54 9.32 5.05
CA THR A 363 -25.95 9.65 3.74
C THR A 363 -27.04 10.17 2.80
N MET A 364 -28.16 9.46 2.69
CA MET A 364 -29.28 9.84 1.83
C MET A 364 -29.87 11.21 2.17
N LEU A 365 -29.90 11.56 3.46
CA LEU A 365 -30.32 12.90 3.92
C LEU A 365 -29.30 13.98 3.55
N GLU A 366 -28.02 13.66 3.42
CA GLU A 366 -27.00 14.63 3.02
C GLU A 366 -26.91 14.86 1.50
N ILE A 367 -27.37 13.91 0.68
CA ILE A 367 -27.43 14.04 -0.79
C ILE A 367 -28.38 15.16 -1.21
N LYS A 368 -27.92 16.05 -2.12
CA LYS A 368 -28.66 17.24 -2.55
C LYS A 368 -29.00 17.28 -4.04
N ASN A 369 -28.19 16.66 -4.89
CA ASN A 369 -28.27 16.82 -6.34
C ASN A 369 -28.87 15.59 -7.05
N LEU A 370 -29.53 14.70 -6.31
CA LEU A 370 -30.26 13.56 -6.87
C LEU A 370 -31.68 13.99 -7.29
N PRO A 371 -32.14 13.66 -8.52
CA PRO A 371 -33.50 13.94 -8.98
C PRO A 371 -34.54 13.33 -8.05
N SER A 372 -35.69 14.00 -7.93
CA SER A 372 -36.79 13.59 -7.05
C SER A 372 -37.14 12.11 -7.19
N ASP A 373 -37.31 11.62 -8.42
CA ASP A 373 -37.82 10.27 -8.68
C ASP A 373 -36.82 9.19 -8.23
N SER A 374 -35.53 9.40 -8.55
CA SER A 374 -34.42 8.56 -8.10
C SER A 374 -34.27 8.62 -6.59
N TRP A 375 -34.43 9.81 -5.99
CA TRP A 375 -34.37 10.01 -4.56
C TRP A 375 -35.50 9.26 -3.84
N HIS A 376 -36.73 9.38 -4.34
CA HIS A 376 -37.91 8.70 -3.79
C HIS A 376 -37.80 7.18 -3.88
N THR A 377 -37.25 6.68 -4.99
CA THR A 377 -37.02 5.23 -5.18
C THR A 377 -36.06 4.68 -4.13
N LEU A 378 -34.89 5.30 -3.96
CA LEU A 378 -33.91 4.88 -2.96
C LEU A 378 -34.43 5.05 -1.53
N ALA A 379 -35.09 6.17 -1.22
CA ALA A 379 -35.70 6.40 0.09
C ALA A 379 -36.74 5.32 0.41
N GLY A 380 -37.59 4.95 -0.55
CA GLY A 380 -38.55 3.86 -0.42
C GLY A 380 -37.88 2.52 -0.11
N GLN A 381 -36.80 2.17 -0.82
CA GLN A 381 -36.01 0.96 -0.58
C GLN A 381 -35.39 0.96 0.82
N ILE A 382 -34.78 2.07 1.24
CA ILE A 382 -34.19 2.25 2.58
C ILE A 382 -35.25 2.05 3.68
N VAL A 383 -36.42 2.66 3.53
CA VAL A 383 -37.51 2.55 4.52
C VAL A 383 -38.03 1.10 4.58
N VAL A 384 -38.21 0.44 3.44
CA VAL A 384 -38.61 -0.98 3.40
C VAL A 384 -37.56 -1.85 4.09
N ALA A 385 -36.30 -1.72 3.70
CA ALA A 385 -35.19 -2.51 4.25
C ALA A 385 -35.01 -2.28 5.76
N ALA A 386 -35.27 -1.06 6.24
CA ALA A 386 -35.27 -0.75 7.66
C ALA A 386 -36.47 -1.38 8.40
N SER A 387 -37.66 -1.27 7.83
CA SER A 387 -38.91 -1.79 8.42
C SER A 387 -38.98 -3.32 8.48
N ALA A 388 -38.36 -4.01 7.52
CA ALA A 388 -38.43 -5.45 7.40
C ALA A 388 -37.65 -6.19 8.49
N LYS A 389 -36.64 -5.55 9.12
CA LYS A 389 -35.67 -6.26 9.98
C LYS A 389 -35.10 -5.49 11.19
N MET A 390 -35.49 -4.23 11.49
CA MET A 390 -34.84 -3.44 12.56
C MET A 390 -35.81 -2.53 13.35
N PHE A 391 -35.79 -2.60 14.69
CA PHE A 391 -36.59 -1.74 15.57
C PHE A 391 -35.79 -1.26 16.80
N LYS A 392 -35.03 -0.16 16.64
CA LYS A 392 -34.54 0.69 17.73
C LYS A 392 -34.86 2.16 17.45
N LYS A 393 -35.08 2.93 18.52
CA LYS A 393 -35.56 4.33 18.53
C LYS A 393 -34.74 5.35 17.70
N ILE A 394 -33.44 5.12 17.53
CA ILE A 394 -32.57 6.03 16.76
C ILE A 394 -32.84 5.92 15.25
N THR A 395 -33.05 4.69 14.76
CA THR A 395 -33.44 4.45 13.37
C THR A 395 -34.82 5.03 13.09
N GLU A 396 -35.72 5.04 14.09
CA GLU A 396 -37.07 5.58 13.96
C GLU A 396 -37.06 7.09 13.66
N ASP A 397 -36.32 7.89 14.42
CA ASP A 397 -36.28 9.35 14.21
C ASP A 397 -35.63 9.73 12.86
N MET A 398 -34.60 8.99 12.41
CA MET A 398 -34.02 9.19 11.07
C MET A 398 -34.94 8.76 9.94
N LEU A 399 -35.68 7.66 10.12
CA LEU A 399 -36.70 7.22 9.16
C LEU A 399 -37.85 8.21 9.08
N VAL A 400 -38.28 8.81 10.21
CA VAL A 400 -39.28 9.89 10.22
C VAL A 400 -38.80 11.06 9.38
N GLU A 401 -37.54 11.48 9.54
CA GLU A 401 -36.96 12.59 8.79
C GLU A 401 -36.86 12.27 7.29
N LEU A 402 -36.38 11.07 6.93
CA LEU A 402 -36.39 10.59 5.55
C LEU A 402 -37.79 10.61 4.95
N ILE A 403 -38.78 10.12 5.70
CA ILE A 403 -40.19 10.12 5.28
C ILE A 403 -40.72 11.55 5.14
N SER A 404 -40.37 12.47 6.04
CA SER A 404 -40.76 13.88 5.94
C SER A 404 -40.21 14.52 4.69
N ARG A 405 -38.90 14.38 4.43
CA ARG A 405 -38.26 14.93 3.23
C ARG A 405 -38.76 14.27 1.94
N THR A 406 -39.15 13.00 2.00
CA THR A 406 -39.87 12.33 0.91
C THR A 406 -41.17 13.04 0.60
N LYS A 407 -41.96 13.40 1.63
CA LYS A 407 -43.22 14.13 1.43
C LYS A 407 -42.98 15.54 0.93
N ASP A 408 -42.03 16.26 1.49
CA ASP A 408 -41.73 17.65 1.09
C ASP A 408 -41.29 17.74 -0.38
N ASN A 409 -40.48 16.79 -0.84
CA ASN A 409 -40.08 16.69 -2.25
C ASN A 409 -41.25 16.23 -3.16
N ALA A 410 -42.13 15.35 -2.67
CA ALA A 410 -43.31 14.91 -3.42
C ALA A 410 -44.35 16.02 -3.60
N VAL A 411 -44.46 16.97 -2.66
CA VAL A 411 -45.33 18.16 -2.80
C VAL A 411 -44.82 19.11 -3.91
N GLN A 412 -43.54 19.03 -4.29
CA GLN A 412 -42.98 19.79 -5.42
C GLN A 412 -43.23 19.13 -6.79
N LEU A 413 -43.55 17.84 -6.81
CA LEU A 413 -44.01 17.11 -7.98
C LEU A 413 -45.55 17.24 -8.03
N ASP A 414 -46.07 18.11 -8.90
CA ASP A 414 -47.53 18.27 -9.09
C ASP A 414 -48.24 16.91 -9.16
N VAL A 415 -49.42 16.82 -8.50
CA VAL A 415 -50.33 15.68 -8.34
C VAL A 415 -50.21 14.64 -9.47
N SER A 416 -49.19 13.79 -9.39
CA SER A 416 -48.91 12.71 -10.33
C SER A 416 -49.46 11.41 -9.75
N ALA A 417 -49.91 10.49 -10.60
CA ALA A 417 -50.26 9.13 -10.19
C ALA A 417 -49.12 8.42 -9.44
N GLU A 418 -47.89 8.91 -9.62
CA GLU A 418 -46.69 8.46 -8.91
C GLU A 418 -46.64 8.98 -7.48
N ALA A 419 -47.10 10.21 -7.20
CA ALA A 419 -47.24 10.73 -5.83
C ALA A 419 -48.27 9.91 -5.04
N ASP A 420 -49.40 9.54 -5.66
CA ASP A 420 -50.42 8.68 -5.04
C ASP A 420 -49.90 7.24 -4.81
N ALA A 421 -49.13 6.69 -5.76
CA ALA A 421 -48.49 5.39 -5.59
C ALA A 421 -47.44 5.41 -4.47
N LEU A 422 -46.70 6.52 -4.33
CA LEU A 422 -45.72 6.75 -3.29
C LEU A 422 -46.37 6.89 -1.92
N GLU A 423 -47.43 7.70 -1.80
CA GLU A 423 -48.23 7.83 -0.58
C GLU A 423 -48.82 6.49 -0.18
N LYS A 424 -49.31 5.71 -1.14
CA LYS A 424 -49.85 4.37 -0.89
C LYS A 424 -48.77 3.39 -0.45
N HIS A 425 -47.59 3.42 -1.07
CA HIS A 425 -46.45 2.58 -0.66
C HIS A 425 -45.96 2.97 0.74
N LEU A 426 -45.80 4.26 1.00
CA LEU A 426 -45.46 4.81 2.32
C LEU A 426 -46.50 4.45 3.37
N ALA A 427 -47.80 4.56 3.04
CA ALA A 427 -48.90 4.15 3.90
C ALA A 427 -48.90 2.65 4.15
N MET A 428 -48.58 1.81 3.16
CA MET A 428 -48.43 0.36 3.32
C MET A 428 -47.22 0.01 4.18
N THR A 429 -46.09 0.70 4.02
CA THR A 429 -44.88 0.49 4.84
C THR A 429 -45.12 0.97 6.27
N LEU A 430 -45.75 2.13 6.46
CA LEU A 430 -46.23 2.61 7.77
C LEU A 430 -47.27 1.66 8.36
N GLN A 431 -48.15 1.06 7.54
CA GLN A 431 -49.11 0.06 8.00
C GLN A 431 -48.42 -1.26 8.37
N HIS A 432 -47.34 -1.64 7.68
CA HIS A 432 -46.52 -2.80 8.01
C HIS A 432 -45.77 -2.58 9.33
N ILE A 433 -45.20 -1.39 9.54
CA ILE A 433 -44.63 -0.94 10.83
C ILE A 433 -45.73 -0.91 11.91
N LYS A 434 -46.94 -0.44 11.58
CA LYS A 434 -48.13 -0.49 12.45
C LYS A 434 -48.67 -1.91 12.67
N ARG A 435 -48.25 -2.92 11.91
CA ARG A 435 -48.65 -4.34 12.11
C ARG A 435 -47.59 -5.13 12.87
N SER A 436 -46.32 -4.70 12.84
CA SER A 436 -45.29 -5.17 13.78
C SER A 436 -45.42 -4.54 15.19
N LYS A 437 -46.45 -3.69 15.40
CA LYS A 437 -46.78 -2.88 16.60
C LYS A 437 -47.01 -3.63 17.90
N ASP A 438 -47.19 -4.94 17.91
CA ASP A 438 -47.56 -5.67 19.14
C ASP A 438 -46.47 -5.64 20.24
N LYS A 439 -45.39 -4.89 20.04
CA LYS A 439 -44.32 -4.74 21.04
C LYS A 439 -44.19 -3.36 21.69
N ARG A 440 -44.48 -2.20 21.07
CA ARG A 440 -44.33 -0.86 21.74
C ARG A 440 -45.18 0.29 21.13
N PRO A 441 -46.06 0.98 21.90
CA PRO A 441 -47.02 1.98 21.37
C PRO A 441 -46.47 3.39 21.11
N GLY A 442 -45.30 3.77 21.64
CA GLY A 442 -44.79 5.16 21.59
C GLY A 442 -44.36 5.69 20.21
N LEU A 443 -44.27 4.83 19.19
CA LEU A 443 -43.89 5.23 17.82
C LEU A 443 -45.03 5.96 17.09
N ALA A 444 -46.27 5.63 17.41
CA ALA A 444 -47.44 6.17 16.72
C ALA A 444 -47.69 7.64 17.06
N GLU A 445 -47.43 8.03 18.31
CA GLU A 445 -47.61 9.42 18.76
C GLU A 445 -46.57 10.37 18.17
N ARG A 446 -45.34 9.92 17.93
CA ARG A 446 -44.25 10.77 17.40
C ARG A 446 -44.31 10.97 15.87
N LEU A 447 -44.95 10.05 15.16
CA LEU A 447 -45.13 10.11 13.70
C LEU A 447 -46.33 10.97 13.25
N GLN A 448 -47.09 11.58 14.17
CA GLN A 448 -48.38 12.25 13.89
C GLN A 448 -49.27 11.43 12.94
N LEU A 449 -49.43 10.13 13.25
CA LEU A 449 -50.27 9.20 12.50
C LEU A 449 -51.70 9.10 13.01
#